data_AF-A0A2S8RLJ0-F1
#
_entry.id   AF-A0A2S8RLJ0-F1
#
_cell.length_a   1.000
_cell.length_b   1.000
_cell.length_c   1.000
_cell.angle_alpha   90.00
_cell.angle_beta   90.00
_cell.angle_gamma   90.00
#
_symmetry.space_group_name_H-M   'P 1'
#
loop_
_entity.id
_entity.type
_entity.pdbx_description
1 polymer ?
#
loop_
_entity_poly.entity_id
_entity_poly.type
_entity_poly.pdbx_seq_one_letter_code
_entity_poly.pdbx_strand_id
1 'polypeptide(L)'
;MLSSNSINVRGALKSAGAELVRSMHLPSGIVVSEWTGRNTLTEYQSSNENVLSVYLSGGENCNQVLGRQILRRGFKNAVCLFPIGEGQSQWQITERLNFLHVYFDPRNFEESLLQSLRQPPESYSFREVFQEASPVISAAAASIALADWDDKSLLLGVDGLMSWILLNTIRSYAATDLDTPATRGRFSAHQTKLLRDFLGDNLGEPVRLEDLASLVSLSRYHFLRKFKTTFGHSPHAFLTHARMSRAHNLLKNSPQKITTIALECGYAQHSQFTTAFKKHFGYPPRALRGL
;
A
#
# COMPACT_ATOMS: atom_id res chain seq x y z
N MET A 1 5.40 4.08 -32.14
CA MET A 1 5.66 2.84 -31.36
C MET A 1 6.29 3.28 -30.04
N LEU A 2 5.76 3.13 -28.84
CA LEU A 2 4.52 2.60 -28.28
C LEU A 2 4.00 3.69 -27.31
N SER A 3 2.71 4.01 -27.39
CA SER A 3 2.00 4.89 -26.47
C SER A 3 1.81 4.19 -25.12
N SER A 4 2.59 4.56 -24.11
CA SER A 4 2.36 4.13 -22.74
C SER A 4 1.50 5.17 -22.02
N ASN A 5 0.18 4.95 -22.00
CA ASN A 5 -0.78 5.68 -21.17
C ASN A 5 -0.53 5.38 -19.68
N SER A 6 0.54 5.92 -19.09
CA SER A 6 0.69 6.00 -17.64
C SER A 6 -0.25 7.09 -17.13
N ILE A 7 -1.32 6.70 -16.44
CA ILE A 7 -2.26 7.63 -15.82
C ILE A 7 -1.49 8.43 -14.75
N ASN A 8 -1.24 9.71 -15.02
CA ASN A 8 -0.74 10.67 -14.02
C ASN A 8 -1.74 10.73 -12.84
N VAL A 9 -1.30 10.88 -11.58
CA VAL A 9 -2.22 11.02 -10.43
C VAL A 9 -3.29 12.07 -10.66
N ARG A 10 -2.97 13.18 -11.33
CA ARG A 10 -3.94 14.20 -11.74
C ARG A 10 -5.01 13.63 -12.66
N GLY A 11 -4.62 12.75 -13.58
CA GLY A 11 -5.52 12.00 -14.45
C GLY A 11 -6.35 10.98 -13.67
N ALA A 12 -5.78 10.28 -12.69
CA ALA A 12 -6.50 9.33 -11.84
C ALA A 12 -7.57 10.04 -10.99
N LEU A 13 -7.23 11.16 -10.36
CA LEU A 13 -8.15 11.98 -9.59
C LEU A 13 -9.30 12.53 -10.45
N LYS A 14 -8.98 13.11 -11.60
CA LYS A 14 -9.99 13.60 -12.55
C LYS A 14 -10.91 12.47 -13.01
N SER A 15 -10.36 11.30 -13.32
CA SER A 15 -11.13 10.12 -13.75
C SER A 15 -12.02 9.58 -12.64
N ALA A 16 -11.64 9.79 -11.39
CA ALA A 16 -12.40 9.34 -10.23
C ALA A 16 -13.40 10.38 -9.68
N GLY A 17 -13.59 11.50 -10.38
CA GLY A 17 -14.56 12.53 -10.02
C GLY A 17 -14.08 13.52 -8.96
N ALA A 18 -12.78 13.59 -8.70
CA ALA A 18 -12.20 14.70 -7.94
C ALA A 18 -11.95 15.89 -8.88
N GLU A 19 -12.32 17.09 -8.43
CA GLU A 19 -12.18 18.34 -9.15
C GLU A 19 -10.96 19.10 -8.66
N LEU A 20 -10.17 19.62 -9.60
CA LEU A 20 -9.05 20.51 -9.30
C LEU A 20 -9.62 21.89 -8.95
N VAL A 21 -9.39 22.35 -7.73
CA VAL A 21 -9.82 23.69 -7.27
C VAL A 21 -8.85 24.74 -7.80
N ARG A 22 -7.55 24.53 -7.56
CA ARG A 22 -6.46 25.40 -8.02
C ARG A 22 -5.12 24.68 -7.94
N SER A 23 -4.13 25.17 -8.67
CA SER A 23 -2.77 24.63 -8.67
C SER A 23 -1.76 25.76 -8.79
N MET A 24 -0.61 25.60 -8.15
CA MET A 24 0.50 26.54 -8.22
C MET A 24 1.81 25.79 -8.44
N HIS A 25 2.67 26.37 -9.28
CA HIS A 25 4.07 25.99 -9.41
C HIS A 25 4.88 26.93 -8.55
N LEU A 26 5.63 26.36 -7.61
CA LEU A 26 6.50 27.12 -6.74
C LEU A 26 7.88 27.32 -7.36
N PRO A 27 8.62 28.37 -6.96
CA PRO A 27 10.01 28.57 -7.38
C PRO A 27 10.85 27.30 -7.20
N SER A 28 10.66 26.59 -6.08
CA SER A 28 11.27 25.30 -5.76
C SER A 28 11.06 24.16 -6.77
N GLY A 29 10.34 24.37 -7.87
CA GLY A 29 9.99 23.37 -8.87
C GLY A 29 8.85 22.44 -8.44
N ILE A 30 8.35 22.63 -7.22
CA ILE A 30 7.30 21.81 -6.62
C ILE A 30 5.95 22.27 -7.13
N VAL A 31 5.10 21.29 -7.47
CA VAL A 31 3.72 21.58 -7.83
C VAL A 31 2.80 21.18 -6.70
N VAL A 32 2.00 22.15 -6.27
CA VAL A 32 0.96 21.97 -5.26
C VAL A 32 -0.40 22.18 -5.91
N SER A 33 -1.35 21.33 -5.56
CA SER A 33 -2.71 21.38 -6.09
C SER A 33 -3.73 21.15 -5.00
N GLU A 34 -4.74 21.98 -4.94
CA GLU A 34 -5.91 21.78 -4.08
C GLU A 34 -7.00 21.06 -4.88
N TRP A 35 -7.57 20.01 -4.27
CA TRP A 35 -8.58 19.16 -4.87
C TRP A 35 -9.79 19.09 -3.97
N THR A 36 -10.96 18.87 -4.58
CA THR A 36 -12.19 18.53 -3.89
C THR A 36 -12.80 17.26 -4.48
N GLY A 37 -13.38 16.42 -3.64
CA GLY A 37 -14.09 15.21 -4.08
C GLY A 37 -15.35 15.00 -3.24
N ARG A 38 -16.38 14.39 -3.84
CA ARG A 38 -17.63 14.01 -3.16
C ARG A 38 -18.27 12.83 -3.87
N ASN A 39 -18.77 11.86 -3.12
CA ASN A 39 -19.43 10.66 -3.66
C ASN A 39 -18.56 9.92 -4.68
N THR A 40 -17.23 9.91 -4.47
CA THR A 40 -16.28 9.32 -5.39
C THR A 40 -15.81 7.96 -4.90
N LEU A 41 -15.62 7.03 -5.84
CA LEU A 41 -14.84 5.82 -5.65
C LEU A 41 -13.63 5.92 -6.56
N THR A 42 -12.45 6.10 -5.98
CA THR A 42 -11.20 6.34 -6.70
C THR A 42 -10.31 5.13 -6.60
N GLU A 43 -9.89 4.58 -7.74
CA GLU A 43 -8.77 3.66 -7.80
C GLU A 43 -7.49 4.46 -8.07
N TYR A 44 -6.61 4.48 -7.07
CA TYR A 44 -5.26 4.95 -7.25
C TYR A 44 -4.42 3.84 -7.88
N GLN A 45 -3.71 4.18 -8.95
CA GLN A 45 -2.64 3.36 -9.52
C GLN A 45 -1.34 4.16 -9.46
N SER A 46 -0.24 3.44 -9.23
CA SER A 46 1.12 3.97 -9.12
C SER A 46 1.41 5.11 -10.11
N SER A 47 2.13 6.13 -9.64
CA SER A 47 2.45 7.32 -10.41
C SER A 47 3.93 7.46 -10.70
N ASN A 48 4.28 8.39 -11.60
CA ASN A 48 5.66 8.73 -11.94
C ASN A 48 6.30 9.74 -10.97
N GLU A 49 5.59 10.16 -9.93
CA GLU A 49 6.06 11.07 -8.89
C GLU A 49 5.63 10.55 -7.50
N ASN A 50 6.29 11.01 -6.44
CA ASN A 50 5.75 10.82 -5.09
C ASN A 50 4.63 11.83 -4.87
N VAL A 51 3.54 11.39 -4.24
CA VAL A 51 2.41 12.26 -3.94
C VAL A 51 2.12 12.25 -2.46
N LEU A 52 2.32 13.39 -1.83
CA LEU A 52 1.84 13.65 -0.48
C LEU A 52 0.43 14.25 -0.57
N SER A 53 -0.55 13.59 0.03
CA SER A 53 -1.91 14.06 0.16
C SER A 53 -2.20 14.46 1.60
N VAL A 54 -2.74 15.65 1.82
CA VAL A 54 -3.11 16.16 3.15
C VAL A 54 -4.56 16.59 3.14
N TYR A 55 -5.37 16.04 4.03
CA TYR A 55 -6.78 16.44 4.14
C TYR A 55 -6.89 17.81 4.78
N LEU A 56 -7.62 18.73 4.13
CA LEU A 56 -7.82 20.11 4.58
C LEU A 56 -9.17 20.29 5.28
N SER A 57 -10.21 19.62 4.79
CA SER A 57 -11.53 19.60 5.43
C SER A 57 -12.28 18.32 5.09
N GLY A 58 -13.11 17.85 6.04
CA GLY A 58 -13.68 16.50 5.99
C GLY A 58 -12.67 15.45 6.43
N GLY A 59 -12.57 14.35 5.70
CA GLY A 59 -11.59 13.28 5.97
C GLY A 59 -12.20 12.08 6.68
N GLU A 60 -13.09 12.29 7.65
CA GLU A 60 -13.89 11.23 8.31
C GLU A 60 -14.74 10.42 7.32
N ASN A 61 -15.00 11.02 6.17
CA ASN A 61 -15.86 10.52 5.09
C ASN A 61 -15.04 9.83 3.98
N CYS A 62 -13.72 9.75 4.14
CA CYS A 62 -12.80 9.16 3.19
C CYS A 62 -12.27 7.85 3.77
N ASN A 63 -12.64 6.73 3.18
CA ASN A 63 -12.19 5.41 3.63
C ASN A 63 -11.29 4.79 2.58
N GLN A 64 -10.21 4.15 3.02
CA GLN A 64 -9.54 3.18 2.17
C GLN A 64 -10.40 1.92 2.15
N VAL A 65 -10.79 1.48 0.96
CA VAL A 65 -11.67 0.34 0.76
C VAL A 65 -11.01 -0.73 -0.09
N LEU A 66 -11.60 -1.92 -0.06
CA LEU A 66 -11.30 -3.02 -0.96
C LEU A 66 -12.62 -3.72 -1.27
N GLY A 67 -13.17 -3.44 -2.46
CA GLY A 67 -14.53 -3.85 -2.78
C GLY A 67 -15.55 -3.25 -1.81
N ARG A 68 -16.17 -4.09 -0.97
CA ARG A 68 -17.16 -3.66 0.05
C ARG A 68 -16.58 -3.48 1.45
N GLN A 69 -15.33 -3.88 1.67
CA GLN A 69 -14.70 -3.81 2.98
C GLN A 69 -14.01 -2.46 3.18
N ILE A 70 -14.22 -1.86 4.35
CA ILE A 70 -13.45 -0.70 4.80
C ILE A 70 -12.18 -1.22 5.47
N LEU A 71 -11.02 -0.91 4.88
CA LEU A 71 -9.71 -1.26 5.43
C LEU A 71 -9.26 -0.23 6.47
N ARG A 72 -9.44 1.06 6.16
CA ARG A 72 -9.07 2.18 7.03
C ARG A 72 -10.13 3.26 6.96
N ARG A 73 -10.38 3.87 8.11
CA ARG A 73 -11.27 5.02 8.24
C ARG A 73 -10.46 6.29 8.32
N GLY A 74 -10.81 7.25 7.47
CA GLY A 74 -10.20 8.56 7.51
C GLY A 74 -10.60 9.36 8.72
N PHE A 75 -9.87 10.43 8.94
CA PHE A 75 -10.11 11.41 9.98
C PHE A 75 -9.61 12.77 9.48
N LYS A 76 -9.96 13.82 10.21
CA LYS A 76 -9.54 15.20 9.88
C LYS A 76 -8.02 15.30 9.84
N ASN A 77 -7.49 16.08 8.91
CA ASN A 77 -6.05 16.40 8.83
C ASN A 77 -5.14 15.18 8.55
N ALA A 78 -5.72 14.06 8.12
CA ALA A 78 -4.93 12.87 7.81
C ALA A 78 -3.98 13.11 6.63
N VAL A 79 -2.81 12.49 6.72
CA VAL A 79 -1.77 12.52 5.69
C VAL A 79 -1.68 11.16 5.03
N CYS A 80 -1.58 11.15 3.70
CA CYS A 80 -1.27 9.98 2.90
C CYS A 80 -0.04 10.26 2.03
N LEU A 81 0.78 9.24 1.79
CA LEU A 81 1.94 9.31 0.90
C LEU A 81 1.88 8.13 -0.05
N PHE A 82 1.90 8.46 -1.34
CA PHE A 82 1.89 7.50 -2.44
C PHE A 82 3.25 7.58 -3.15
N PRO A 83 4.16 6.63 -2.90
CA PRO A 83 5.49 6.65 -3.51
C PRO A 83 5.45 6.43 -5.03
N ILE A 84 6.47 6.96 -5.70
CA ILE A 84 6.69 6.76 -7.14
C ILE A 84 6.78 5.26 -7.48
N GLY A 85 6.12 4.84 -8.57
CA GLY A 85 6.20 3.47 -9.08
C GLY A 85 5.58 2.40 -8.17
N GLU A 86 4.90 2.80 -7.08
CA GLU A 86 4.33 1.90 -6.10
C GLU A 86 2.82 2.10 -5.93
N GLY A 87 2.14 1.02 -5.54
CA GLY A 87 0.80 1.08 -4.96
C GLY A 87 -0.36 0.92 -5.95
N GLN A 88 -1.39 0.21 -5.46
CA GLN A 88 -2.76 0.33 -5.93
C GLN A 88 -3.65 0.37 -4.69
N SER A 89 -4.59 1.31 -4.64
CA SER A 89 -5.53 1.44 -3.52
C SER A 89 -6.87 1.96 -3.99
N GLN A 90 -7.95 1.56 -3.32
CA GLN A 90 -9.28 2.09 -3.60
C GLN A 90 -9.70 3.01 -2.45
N TRP A 91 -10.31 4.14 -2.78
CA TRP A 91 -10.72 5.16 -1.84
C TRP A 91 -12.17 5.51 -2.09
N GLN A 92 -12.97 5.47 -1.03
CA GLN A 92 -14.36 5.87 -1.07
C GLN A 92 -14.54 7.15 -0.28
N ILE A 93 -15.02 8.19 -0.96
CA ILE A 93 -15.36 9.49 -0.38
C ILE A 93 -16.89 9.62 -0.40
N THR A 94 -17.53 9.61 0.76
CA THR A 94 -19.01 9.65 0.87
C THR A 94 -19.58 11.06 1.02
N GLU A 95 -18.79 12.02 1.48
CA GLU A 95 -19.18 13.43 1.57
C GLU A 95 -18.09 14.31 0.99
N ARG A 96 -18.20 15.64 1.13
CA ARG A 96 -17.16 16.54 0.63
C ARG A 96 -15.84 16.29 1.37
N LEU A 97 -14.76 16.16 0.60
CA LEU A 97 -13.38 16.15 1.05
C LEU A 97 -12.63 17.23 0.27
N ASN A 98 -11.94 18.14 0.95
CA ASN A 98 -10.94 19.00 0.33
C ASN A 98 -9.55 18.55 0.80
N PHE A 99 -8.60 18.50 -0.11
CA PHE A 99 -7.27 17.98 0.18
C PHE A 99 -6.21 18.63 -0.71
N LEU A 100 -5.00 18.76 -0.16
CA LEU A 100 -3.83 19.29 -0.84
C LEU A 100 -2.97 18.14 -1.33
N HIS A 101 -2.61 18.15 -2.61
CA HIS A 101 -1.61 17.25 -3.17
C HIS A 101 -0.32 18.00 -3.46
N VAL A 102 0.78 17.44 -2.99
CA VAL A 102 2.14 17.88 -3.29
C VAL A 102 2.80 16.79 -4.11
N TYR A 103 3.17 17.13 -5.35
CA TYR A 103 3.86 16.25 -6.28
C TYR A 103 5.35 16.53 -6.19
N PHE A 104 6.15 15.50 -5.93
CA PHE A 104 7.57 15.72 -5.68
C PHE A 104 8.45 14.54 -6.04
N ASP A 105 9.68 14.87 -6.40
CA ASP A 105 10.79 13.97 -6.59
C ASP A 105 12.04 14.66 -6.02
N PRO A 106 12.71 14.07 -5.02
CA PRO A 106 13.92 14.67 -4.45
C PRO A 106 14.99 15.01 -5.49
N ARG A 107 15.03 14.31 -6.63
CA ARG A 107 15.97 14.56 -7.73
C ARG A 107 15.74 15.89 -8.44
N ASN A 108 14.54 16.46 -8.30
CA ASN A 108 14.13 17.68 -8.97
C ASN A 108 14.09 18.88 -8.01
N PHE A 109 14.56 18.72 -6.77
CA PHE A 109 14.59 19.80 -5.79
C PHE A 109 15.61 20.87 -6.17
N GLU A 110 15.30 22.12 -5.81
CA GLU A 110 16.27 23.20 -5.86
C GLU A 110 17.44 22.99 -4.88
N GLU A 111 18.54 23.66 -5.18
CA GLU A 111 19.82 23.51 -4.47
C GLU A 111 19.70 23.74 -2.95
N SER A 112 18.92 24.74 -2.53
CA SER A 112 18.70 25.06 -1.11
C SER A 112 18.09 23.89 -0.32
N LEU A 113 17.15 23.18 -0.93
CA LEU A 113 16.49 22.02 -0.35
C LEU A 113 17.41 20.78 -0.41
N LEU A 114 18.15 20.61 -1.51
CA LEU A 114 19.17 19.56 -1.66
C LEU A 114 20.25 19.64 -0.58
N GLN A 115 20.73 20.85 -0.25
CA GLN A 115 21.72 21.08 0.82
C GLN A 115 21.21 20.70 2.21
N SER A 116 19.89 20.63 2.39
CA SER A 116 19.25 20.21 3.65
C SER A 116 19.07 18.69 3.77
N LEU A 117 19.29 17.94 2.69
CA LEU A 117 19.19 16.48 2.68
C LEU A 117 20.42 15.85 3.34
N ARG A 118 20.21 14.68 3.97
CA ARG A 118 21.28 13.94 4.68
C ARG A 118 22.03 12.94 3.78
N GLN A 119 21.47 12.66 2.61
CA GLN A 119 21.98 11.70 1.65
C GLN A 119 21.61 12.19 0.24
N PRO A 120 22.23 11.62 -0.82
CA PRO A 120 21.89 11.99 -2.20
C PRO A 120 20.39 11.82 -2.49
N PRO A 121 19.78 12.70 -3.29
CA PRO A 121 18.34 12.68 -3.55
C PRO A 121 17.85 11.34 -4.11
N GLU A 122 18.65 10.67 -4.93
CA GLU A 122 18.35 9.37 -5.54
C GLU A 122 18.32 8.19 -4.56
N SER A 123 18.86 8.33 -3.35
CA SER A 123 18.84 7.26 -2.34
C SER A 123 17.56 7.27 -1.49
N TYR A 124 16.77 8.34 -1.56
CA TYR A 124 15.50 8.42 -0.85
C TYR A 124 14.45 7.52 -1.51
N SER A 125 13.91 6.62 -0.70
CA SER A 125 12.69 5.86 -1.00
C SER A 125 11.70 6.08 0.12
N PHE A 126 10.41 5.99 -0.18
CA PHE A 126 9.35 6.32 0.76
C PHE A 126 8.47 5.09 1.01
N ARG A 127 7.98 4.96 2.25
CA ARG A 127 6.92 3.98 2.56
C ARG A 127 5.56 4.51 2.13
N GLU A 128 4.65 3.62 1.74
CA GLU A 128 3.23 3.97 1.61
C GLU A 128 2.71 4.43 2.98
N VAL A 129 1.99 5.55 2.98
CA VAL A 129 1.34 6.10 4.18
C VAL A 129 -0.14 6.26 3.87
N PHE A 130 -0.99 5.65 4.69
CA PHE A 130 -2.44 5.73 4.54
C PHE A 130 -3.06 6.23 5.83
N GLN A 131 -3.53 7.47 5.79
CA GLN A 131 -4.29 8.11 6.86
C GLN A 131 -3.52 8.09 8.19
N GLU A 132 -2.32 8.70 8.20
CA GLU A 132 -1.55 8.90 9.43
C GLU A 132 -1.66 10.34 9.93
N ALA A 133 -1.49 10.53 11.24
CA ALA A 133 -1.50 11.85 11.84
C ALA A 133 -0.12 12.50 11.72
N SER A 134 -0.09 13.73 11.22
CA SER A 134 1.10 14.60 11.28
C SER A 134 0.66 16.03 11.54
N PRO A 135 0.63 16.48 12.81
CA PRO A 135 0.21 17.83 13.17
C PRO A 135 1.05 18.90 12.47
N VAL A 136 2.35 18.65 12.30
CA VAL A 136 3.29 19.57 11.64
C VAL A 136 2.96 19.74 10.16
N ILE A 137 2.86 18.63 9.42
CA ILE A 137 2.59 18.67 7.97
C ILE A 137 1.17 19.21 7.71
N SER A 138 0.18 18.77 8.49
CA SER A 138 -1.20 19.20 8.30
C SER A 138 -1.44 20.66 8.63
N ALA A 139 -0.83 21.20 9.69
CA ALA A 139 -0.92 22.63 10.00
C ALA A 139 -0.27 23.48 8.91
N ALA A 140 0.92 23.11 8.42
CA ALA A 140 1.58 23.82 7.33
C ALA A 140 0.76 23.78 6.03
N ALA A 141 0.21 22.62 5.67
CA ALA A 141 -0.65 22.47 4.49
C ALA A 141 -1.94 23.29 4.62
N ALA A 142 -2.54 23.36 5.81
CA ALA A 142 -3.69 24.22 6.07
C ALA A 142 -3.35 25.71 5.91
N SER A 143 -2.20 26.15 6.41
CA SER A 143 -1.74 27.53 6.22
C SER A 143 -1.55 27.88 4.74
N ILE A 144 -0.97 26.97 3.96
CA ILE A 144 -0.84 27.14 2.50
C ILE A 144 -2.21 27.20 1.84
N ALA A 145 -3.14 26.33 2.21
CA ALA A 145 -4.50 26.34 1.65
C ALA A 145 -5.28 27.62 2.01
N LEU A 146 -5.02 28.25 3.16
CA LEU A 146 -5.66 29.51 3.54
C LEU A 146 -5.01 30.74 2.87
N ALA A 147 -3.81 30.62 2.33
CA ALA A 147 -3.14 31.71 1.65
C ALA A 147 -3.82 32.08 0.32
N ASP A 148 -3.70 33.36 -0.05
CA ASP A 148 -3.98 33.80 -1.42
C ASP A 148 -2.80 33.40 -2.32
N TRP A 149 -3.06 32.55 -3.30
CA TRP A 149 -2.02 32.02 -4.19
C TRP A 149 -1.70 32.97 -5.35
N ASP A 150 -2.57 33.97 -5.58
CA ASP A 150 -2.36 35.00 -6.60
C ASP A 150 -1.55 36.18 -6.03
N ASP A 151 -1.48 36.32 -4.70
CA ASP A 151 -0.65 37.31 -4.03
C ASP A 151 0.83 36.90 -4.03
N LYS A 152 1.59 37.50 -4.95
CA LYS A 152 3.03 37.27 -5.10
C LYS A 152 3.84 37.62 -3.84
N SER A 153 3.33 38.49 -2.97
CA SER A 153 4.03 38.85 -1.73
C SER A 153 4.11 37.69 -0.74
N LEU A 154 3.18 36.74 -0.83
CA LEU A 154 3.12 35.56 0.03
C LEU A 154 3.91 34.36 -0.51
N LEU A 155 4.32 34.37 -1.78
CA LEU A 155 4.97 33.23 -2.45
C LEU A 155 6.21 32.74 -1.71
N LEU A 156 7.05 33.65 -1.20
CA LEU A 156 8.24 33.27 -0.45
C LEU A 156 7.89 32.52 0.84
N GLY A 157 6.84 32.97 1.55
CA GLY A 157 6.36 32.30 2.76
C GLY A 157 5.76 30.93 2.46
N VAL A 158 4.99 30.81 1.38
CA VAL A 158 4.42 29.53 0.93
C VAL A 158 5.51 28.55 0.51
N ASP A 159 6.52 29.00 -0.24
CA ASP A 159 7.64 28.18 -0.68
C ASP A 159 8.48 27.68 0.51
N GLY A 160 8.70 28.53 1.51
CA GLY A 160 9.34 28.14 2.78
C GLY A 160 8.55 27.08 3.55
N LEU A 161 7.22 27.25 3.67
CA LEU A 161 6.35 26.24 4.28
C LEU A 161 6.34 24.93 3.48
N MET A 162 6.40 25.00 2.15
CA MET A 162 6.50 23.81 1.32
C MET A 162 7.81 23.06 1.48
N SER A 163 8.93 23.78 1.50
CA SER A 163 10.23 23.19 1.83
C SER A 163 10.19 22.50 3.20
N TRP A 164 9.53 23.12 4.18
CA TRP A 164 9.36 22.52 5.50
C TRP A 164 8.48 21.26 5.47
N ILE A 165 7.38 21.25 4.71
CA ILE A 165 6.53 20.06 4.51
C ILE A 165 7.35 18.92 3.88
N LEU A 166 8.14 19.20 2.84
CA LEU A 166 8.95 18.18 2.16
C LEU A 166 10.03 17.60 3.06
N LEU A 167 10.73 18.45 3.83
CA LEU A 167 11.74 17.98 4.79
C LEU A 167 11.12 17.13 5.90
N ASN A 168 9.95 17.50 6.41
CA ASN A 168 9.24 16.67 7.40
C ASN A 168 8.74 15.36 6.78
N THR A 169 8.25 15.40 5.54
CA THR A 169 7.84 14.21 4.79
C THR A 169 9.00 13.23 4.64
N ILE A 170 10.17 13.73 4.25
CA ILE A 170 11.39 12.94 4.14
C ILE A 170 11.81 12.39 5.50
N ARG A 171 11.84 13.22 6.55
CA ARG A 171 12.22 12.76 7.89
C ARG A 171 11.29 11.71 8.47
N SER A 172 9.98 11.83 8.23
CA SER A 172 8.97 10.95 8.81
C SER A 172 8.69 9.69 7.99
N TYR A 173 8.88 9.75 6.67
CA TYR A 173 8.39 8.72 5.76
C TYR A 173 9.43 8.19 4.77
N ALA A 174 10.64 8.77 4.70
CA ALA A 174 11.73 8.09 4.04
C ALA A 174 12.04 6.78 4.78
N ALA A 175 12.26 5.71 4.03
CA ALA A 175 12.79 4.48 4.60
C ALA A 175 14.16 4.78 5.22
N THR A 176 14.34 4.44 6.50
CA THR A 176 15.60 4.68 7.22
C THR A 176 16.60 3.55 6.97
N ASP A 177 17.89 3.80 7.13
CA ASP A 177 18.99 2.82 6.92
C ASP A 177 18.93 1.58 7.83
N LEU A 178 18.07 1.58 8.86
CA LEU A 178 17.74 0.36 9.61
C LEU A 178 16.98 -0.66 8.74
N ASP A 179 16.40 -0.20 7.63
CA ASP A 179 16.08 -1.03 6.47
C ASP A 179 17.32 -1.19 5.59
N THR A 180 18.22 -2.08 6.02
CA THR A 180 19.41 -2.47 5.24
C THR A 180 19.01 -2.83 3.80
N PRO A 181 19.92 -2.71 2.81
CA PRO A 181 19.65 -3.20 1.44
C PRO A 181 19.16 -4.66 1.38
N ALA A 182 19.46 -5.47 2.40
CA ALA A 182 18.99 -6.84 2.59
C ALA A 182 17.52 -6.97 3.05
N THR A 183 16.94 -5.96 3.72
CA THR A 183 15.51 -5.89 4.08
C THR A 183 14.67 -5.11 3.05
N ARG A 184 15.31 -4.44 2.08
CA ARG A 184 14.65 -3.88 0.89
C ARG A 184 13.90 -5.00 0.15
N GLY A 185 12.59 -5.02 0.32
CA GLY A 185 11.72 -6.04 -0.25
C GLY A 185 11.53 -7.29 0.61
N ARG A 186 11.82 -7.29 1.92
CA ARG A 186 11.39 -8.34 2.87
C ARG A 186 10.43 -7.78 3.94
N PHE A 187 9.66 -8.66 4.58
CA PHE A 187 8.84 -8.31 5.74
C PHE A 187 9.70 -8.11 7.00
N SER A 188 9.25 -7.26 7.92
CA SER A 188 9.84 -7.19 9.26
C SER A 188 9.62 -8.52 10.01
N ALA A 189 10.35 -8.76 11.10
CA ALA A 189 10.17 -9.95 11.93
C ALA A 189 8.72 -10.07 12.46
N HIS A 190 8.13 -8.95 12.87
CA HIS A 190 6.75 -8.89 13.34
C HIS A 190 5.75 -9.22 12.22
N GLN A 191 5.88 -8.59 11.04
CA GLN A 191 5.03 -8.87 9.87
C GLN A 191 5.17 -10.33 9.41
N THR A 192 6.39 -10.87 9.45
CA THR A 192 6.66 -12.27 9.10
C THR A 192 5.93 -13.23 10.04
N LYS A 193 5.97 -12.96 11.35
CA LYS A 193 5.25 -13.75 12.36
C LYS A 193 3.74 -13.64 12.13
N LEU A 194 3.21 -12.42 12.03
CA LEU A 194 1.78 -12.15 11.80
C LEU A 194 1.23 -12.91 10.58
N LEU A 195 1.94 -12.85 9.45
CA LEU A 195 1.52 -13.55 8.22
C LEU A 195 1.62 -15.07 8.35
N ARG A 196 2.64 -15.59 9.03
CA ARG A 196 2.79 -17.03 9.27
C ARG A 196 1.67 -17.57 10.15
N ASP A 197 1.37 -16.88 11.24
CA ASP A 197 0.33 -17.26 12.19
C ASP A 197 -1.04 -17.21 11.50
N PHE A 198 -1.36 -16.12 10.79
CA PHE A 198 -2.60 -16.01 10.02
C PHE A 198 -2.77 -17.13 8.99
N LEU A 199 -1.73 -17.45 8.21
CA LEU A 199 -1.79 -18.52 7.22
C LEU A 199 -1.92 -19.91 7.86
N GLY A 200 -1.30 -20.12 9.03
CA GLY A 200 -1.38 -21.38 9.78
C GLY A 200 -2.75 -21.62 10.40
N ASP A 201 -3.38 -20.57 10.92
CA ASP A 201 -4.71 -20.65 11.55
C ASP A 201 -5.83 -20.84 10.51
N ASN A 202 -5.62 -20.40 9.27
CA ASN A 202 -6.64 -20.38 8.20
C ASN A 202 -6.39 -21.42 7.10
N LEU A 203 -5.73 -22.54 7.40
CA LEU A 203 -5.42 -23.58 6.38
C LEU A 203 -6.67 -24.21 5.75
N GLY A 204 -7.78 -24.30 6.49
CA GLY A 204 -9.05 -24.87 6.01
C GLY A 204 -9.91 -23.89 5.21
N GLU A 205 -9.60 -22.60 5.28
CA GLU A 205 -10.46 -21.54 4.74
C GLU A 205 -9.90 -20.95 3.43
N PRO A 206 -10.74 -20.33 2.59
CA PRO A 206 -10.27 -19.56 1.45
C PRO A 206 -9.46 -18.34 1.93
N VAL A 207 -8.17 -18.32 1.65
CA VAL A 207 -7.31 -17.15 1.94
C VAL A 207 -7.17 -16.30 0.69
N ARG A 208 -7.63 -15.04 0.74
CA ARG A 208 -7.46 -14.11 -0.38
C ARG A 208 -6.15 -13.35 -0.23
N LEU A 209 -5.53 -13.09 -1.37
CA LEU A 209 -4.25 -12.39 -1.41
C LEU A 209 -4.38 -10.96 -0.87
N GLU A 210 -5.52 -10.35 -1.11
CA GLU A 210 -5.82 -8.99 -0.69
C GLU A 210 -5.96 -8.88 0.84
N ASP A 211 -6.48 -9.91 1.52
CA ASP A 211 -6.55 -9.97 2.98
C ASP A 211 -5.14 -9.97 3.59
N LEU A 212 -4.24 -10.76 3.01
CA LEU A 212 -2.84 -10.85 3.44
C LEU A 212 -2.07 -9.55 3.23
N ALA A 213 -2.30 -8.88 2.09
CA ALA A 213 -1.68 -7.59 1.80
C ALA A 213 -2.16 -6.52 2.79
N SER A 214 -3.46 -6.52 3.11
CA SER A 214 -4.09 -5.60 4.05
C SER A 214 -3.59 -5.78 5.48
N LEU A 215 -3.37 -7.02 5.94
CA LEU A 215 -2.82 -7.32 7.27
C LEU A 215 -1.49 -6.60 7.56
N VAL A 216 -0.70 -6.37 6.52
CA VAL A 216 0.60 -5.68 6.63
C VAL A 216 0.61 -4.30 5.98
N SER A 217 -0.57 -3.78 5.64
CA SER A 217 -0.76 -2.44 5.07
C SER A 217 0.03 -2.20 3.79
N LEU A 218 0.08 -3.21 2.93
CA LEU A 218 0.74 -3.12 1.63
C LEU A 218 -0.26 -3.28 0.50
N SER A 219 0.02 -2.66 -0.63
CA SER A 219 -0.62 -3.04 -1.89
C SER A 219 -0.35 -4.52 -2.24
N ARG A 220 -1.24 -5.14 -3.02
CA ARG A 220 -1.12 -6.54 -3.48
C ARG A 220 0.24 -6.82 -4.16
N TYR A 221 0.72 -5.89 -4.98
CA TYR A 221 1.97 -6.06 -5.71
C TYR A 221 3.19 -6.02 -4.76
N HIS A 222 3.24 -5.03 -3.86
CA HIS A 222 4.33 -4.94 -2.88
C HIS A 222 4.29 -6.13 -1.93
N PHE A 223 3.09 -6.54 -1.49
CA PHE A 223 2.91 -7.77 -0.72
C PHE A 223 3.47 -8.99 -1.45
N LEU A 224 3.12 -9.23 -2.71
CA LEU A 224 3.63 -10.38 -3.47
C LEU A 224 5.15 -10.36 -3.61
N ARG A 225 5.73 -9.20 -3.91
CA ARG A 225 7.18 -9.02 -4.01
C ARG A 225 7.84 -9.26 -2.65
N LYS A 226 7.33 -8.67 -1.57
CA LYS A 226 7.85 -8.87 -0.21
C LYS A 226 7.70 -10.31 0.25
N PHE A 227 6.58 -10.94 -0.04
CA PHE A 227 6.29 -12.31 0.34
C PHE A 227 7.24 -13.28 -0.35
N LYS A 228 7.43 -13.16 -1.67
CA LYS A 228 8.36 -14.03 -2.40
C LYS A 228 9.79 -13.88 -1.90
N THR A 229 10.24 -12.65 -1.63
CA THR A 229 11.60 -12.41 -1.11
C THR A 229 11.77 -12.90 0.34
N THR A 230 10.72 -12.83 1.16
CA THR A 230 10.77 -13.23 2.58
C THR A 230 10.64 -14.74 2.75
N PHE A 231 9.67 -15.35 2.08
CA PHE A 231 9.30 -16.75 2.25
C PHE A 231 9.85 -17.66 1.14
N GLY A 232 10.46 -17.12 0.08
CA GLY A 232 11.02 -17.86 -1.06
C GLY A 232 10.00 -18.31 -2.11
N HIS A 233 8.70 -18.20 -1.82
CA HIS A 233 7.62 -18.77 -2.63
C HIS A 233 6.45 -17.80 -2.74
N SER A 234 5.53 -18.02 -3.68
CA SER A 234 4.27 -17.25 -3.70
C SER A 234 3.37 -17.63 -2.51
N PRO A 235 2.45 -16.75 -2.08
CA PRO A 235 1.48 -17.06 -1.02
C PRO A 235 0.69 -18.34 -1.26
N HIS A 236 0.26 -18.56 -2.51
CA HIS A 236 -0.45 -19.77 -2.90
C HIS A 236 0.42 -21.03 -2.74
N ALA A 237 1.70 -20.97 -3.15
CA ALA A 237 2.61 -22.10 -3.01
C ALA A 237 2.90 -22.41 -1.53
N PHE A 238 3.11 -21.37 -0.71
CA PHE A 238 3.29 -21.51 0.73
C PHE A 238 2.07 -22.17 1.39
N LEU A 239 0.86 -21.70 1.08
CA LEU A 239 -0.39 -22.24 1.60
C LEU A 239 -0.61 -23.69 1.15
N THR A 240 -0.31 -23.99 -0.12
CA THR A 240 -0.39 -25.37 -0.65
C THR A 240 0.54 -26.30 0.11
N HIS A 241 1.79 -25.90 0.34
CA HIS A 241 2.75 -26.70 1.11
C HIS A 241 2.23 -26.96 2.53
N ALA A 242 1.78 -25.93 3.24
CA ALA A 242 1.24 -26.07 4.60
C ALA A 242 0.01 -26.98 4.66
N ARG A 243 -0.93 -26.86 3.70
CA ARG A 243 -2.09 -27.75 3.57
C ARG A 243 -1.69 -29.20 3.33
N MET A 244 -0.71 -29.45 2.46
CA MET A 244 -0.22 -30.80 2.18
C MET A 244 0.49 -31.42 3.38
N SER A 245 1.31 -30.64 4.11
CA SER A 245 1.92 -31.11 5.35
C SER A 245 0.88 -31.47 6.41
N ARG A 246 -0.17 -30.65 6.58
CA ARG A 246 -1.29 -30.95 7.49
C ARG A 246 -2.05 -32.21 7.05
N ALA A 247 -2.38 -32.32 5.76
CA ALA A 247 -3.06 -33.48 5.22
C ALA A 247 -2.27 -34.77 5.43
N HIS A 248 -0.95 -34.75 5.19
CA HIS A 248 -0.08 -35.91 5.42
C HIS A 248 -0.10 -36.34 6.90
N ASN A 249 0.00 -35.38 7.83
CA ASN A 249 -0.09 -35.68 9.26
C ASN A 249 -1.45 -36.28 9.66
N LEU A 250 -2.55 -35.73 9.16
CA LEU A 250 -3.89 -36.26 9.42
C LEU A 250 -4.07 -37.67 8.81
N LEU A 251 -3.57 -37.91 7.60
CA LEU A 251 -3.67 -39.22 6.96
C LEU A 251 -2.91 -40.31 7.72
N LYS A 252 -1.76 -39.97 8.33
CA LYS A 252 -0.92 -40.89 9.08
C LYS A 252 -1.43 -41.15 10.50
N ASN A 253 -1.96 -40.13 11.16
CA ASN A 253 -2.22 -40.17 12.60
C ASN A 253 -3.71 -40.19 12.97
N SER A 254 -4.62 -40.15 11.99
CA SER A 254 -6.07 -40.08 12.24
C SER A 254 -6.88 -41.03 11.36
N PRO A 255 -7.93 -41.68 11.92
CA PRO A 255 -8.84 -42.55 11.17
C PRO A 255 -9.89 -41.78 10.35
N GLN A 256 -9.88 -40.45 10.34
CA GLN A 256 -10.86 -39.60 9.61
C GLN A 256 -11.00 -40.01 8.14
N LYS A 257 -12.12 -39.75 7.47
CA LYS A 257 -12.22 -40.07 6.03
C LYS A 257 -11.32 -39.15 5.20
N ILE A 258 -10.73 -39.65 4.11
CA ILE A 258 -9.89 -38.84 3.20
C ILE A 258 -10.66 -37.60 2.69
N THR A 259 -11.96 -37.76 2.44
CA THR A 259 -12.86 -36.67 2.06
C THR A 259 -12.99 -35.60 3.13
N THR A 260 -13.03 -35.99 4.42
CA THR A 260 -13.07 -35.05 5.54
C THR A 260 -11.74 -34.30 5.67
N ILE A 261 -10.61 -35.01 5.55
CA ILE A 261 -9.27 -34.40 5.57
C ILE A 261 -9.10 -33.40 4.41
N ALA A 262 -9.63 -33.72 3.23
CA ALA A 262 -9.59 -32.82 2.08
C ALA A 262 -10.31 -31.49 2.39
N LEU A 263 -11.50 -31.56 2.99
CA LEU A 263 -12.28 -30.38 3.39
C LEU A 263 -11.55 -29.57 4.47
N GLU A 264 -11.01 -30.22 5.51
CA GLU A 264 -10.24 -29.56 6.57
C GLU A 264 -8.96 -28.89 6.07
N CYS A 265 -8.43 -29.33 4.93
CA CYS A 265 -7.27 -28.72 4.27
C CYS A 265 -7.68 -27.70 3.19
N GLY A 266 -8.95 -27.30 3.14
CA GLY A 266 -9.45 -26.25 2.26
C GLY A 266 -9.67 -26.67 0.80
N TYR A 267 -9.87 -27.96 0.54
CA TYR A 267 -10.23 -28.47 -0.79
C TYR A 267 -11.73 -28.79 -0.88
N ALA A 268 -12.45 -28.11 -1.76
CA ALA A 268 -13.88 -28.31 -1.97
C ALA A 268 -14.21 -29.68 -2.58
N GLN A 269 -13.29 -30.26 -3.36
CA GLN A 269 -13.50 -31.53 -4.06
C GLN A 269 -12.37 -32.53 -3.77
N HIS A 270 -12.75 -33.78 -3.52
CA HIS A 270 -11.80 -34.88 -3.27
C HIS A 270 -10.83 -35.12 -4.44
N SER A 271 -11.28 -34.91 -5.68
CA SER A 271 -10.45 -35.02 -6.89
C SER A 271 -9.33 -33.98 -6.90
N GLN A 272 -9.65 -32.72 -6.57
CA GLN A 272 -8.67 -31.62 -6.49
C GLN A 272 -7.60 -31.91 -5.42
N PHE A 273 -8.04 -32.37 -4.24
CA PHE A 273 -7.16 -32.79 -3.17
C PHE A 273 -6.23 -33.93 -3.59
N THR A 274 -6.78 -34.99 -4.19
CA THR A 274 -6.03 -36.17 -4.61
C THR A 274 -4.95 -35.80 -5.63
N THR A 275 -5.29 -34.96 -6.62
CA THR A 275 -4.34 -34.46 -7.62
C THR A 275 -3.24 -33.61 -6.97
N ALA A 276 -3.61 -32.69 -6.07
CA ALA A 276 -2.64 -31.84 -5.36
C ALA A 276 -1.69 -32.67 -4.48
N PHE A 277 -2.22 -33.65 -3.73
CA PHE A 277 -1.45 -34.53 -2.86
C PHE A 277 -0.48 -35.39 -3.66
N LYS A 278 -0.94 -36.02 -4.75
CA LYS A 278 -0.08 -36.80 -5.63
C LYS A 278 1.00 -35.94 -6.28
N LYS A 279 0.67 -34.71 -6.69
CA LYS A 279 1.64 -33.76 -7.23
C LYS A 279 2.71 -33.38 -6.20
N HIS A 280 2.33 -33.29 -4.92
CA HIS A 280 3.23 -32.87 -3.84
C HIS A 280 4.12 -34.00 -3.30
N PHE A 281 3.56 -35.19 -3.09
CA PHE A 281 4.26 -36.33 -2.47
C PHE A 281 4.65 -37.47 -3.43
N GLY A 282 4.18 -37.43 -4.68
CA GLY A 282 4.47 -38.45 -5.70
C GLY A 282 3.52 -39.66 -5.70
N TYR A 283 2.69 -39.84 -4.67
CA TYR A 283 1.75 -40.95 -4.54
C TYR A 283 0.36 -40.47 -4.06
N PRO A 284 -0.72 -41.23 -4.32
CA PRO A 284 -2.07 -40.80 -3.92
C PRO A 284 -2.29 -40.93 -2.40
N PRO A 285 -3.20 -40.14 -1.78
CA PRO A 285 -3.50 -40.19 -0.35
C PRO A 285 -3.82 -41.59 0.18
N ARG A 286 -4.49 -42.42 -0.62
CA ARG A 286 -4.88 -43.79 -0.24
C ARG A 286 -3.67 -44.70 -0.06
N ALA A 287 -2.58 -44.48 -0.80
CA ALA A 287 -1.36 -45.26 -0.65
C ALA A 287 -0.73 -45.03 0.73
N LEU A 288 -0.78 -43.80 1.26
CA LEU A 288 -0.28 -43.50 2.60
C LEU A 288 -1.01 -44.24 3.72
N ARG A 289 -2.28 -44.60 3.50
CA ARG A 289 -3.08 -45.38 4.47
C ARG A 289 -2.90 -46.89 4.36
N GLY A 290 -2.37 -47.35 3.23
CA GLY A 290 -2.03 -48.74 3.02
C GLY A 290 -0.58 -49.06 3.39
N LEU A 291 0.18 -48.06 3.86
CA LEU A 291 1.54 -48.16 4.41
C LEU A 291 1.47 -48.18 5.94
#